data_AF-R9M5G9-F1
#
_entry.id   AF-R9M5G9-F1
#
_cell.length_a   1.000
_cell.length_b   1.000
_cell.length_c   1.000
_cell.angle_alpha   90.00
_cell.angle_beta   90.00
_cell.angle_gamma   90.00
#
_symmetry.space_group_name_H-M   'P 1'
#
loop_
_entity.id
_entity.type
_entity.pdbx_description
1 polymer ?
#
loop_
_entity_poly.entity_id
_entity_poly.type
_entity_poly.pdbx_seq_one_letter_code
_entity_poly.pdbx_strand_id
1 'polypeptide(L)' 'MQARGEERVWRIWVNAEDRVVSFHQESGFQMLEFRSWEYFQAAIDQYTQQRYRYQ' A
#
# COMPACT_ATOMS: atom_id res chain seq x y z
N MET A 1 -0.41 -20.06 22.99
CA MET A 1 -1.67 -19.55 22.43
C MET A 1 -1.37 -19.12 21.00
N GLN A 2 -1.74 -19.94 20.02
CA GLN A 2 -1.40 -19.72 18.62
C GLN A 2 -2.33 -18.63 18.07
N ALA A 3 -1.77 -17.56 17.52
CA ALA A 3 -2.54 -16.47 16.94
C ALA A 3 -3.41 -17.03 15.80
N ARG A 4 -4.73 -16.95 15.99
CA ARG A 4 -5.72 -17.34 14.99
C ARG A 4 -5.58 -16.41 13.79
N GLY A 5 -5.20 -16.96 12.64
CA GLY A 5 -5.32 -16.34 11.32
C GLY A 5 -5.05 -14.84 11.29
N GLU A 6 -3.78 -14.45 11.37
CA GLU A 6 -3.39 -13.10 10.94
C GLU A 6 -3.68 -13.01 9.44
N GLU A 7 -4.89 -12.56 9.07
CA GLU A 7 -5.14 -11.99 7.75
C GLU A 7 -4.01 -10.99 7.52
N ARG A 8 -3.07 -11.31 6.61
CA ARG A 8 -1.94 -10.42 6.32
C ARG A 8 -2.51 -9.16 5.69
N VAL A 9 -2.68 -8.16 6.54
CA VAL A 9 -3.13 -6.85 6.13
C VAL A 9 -1.92 -6.06 5.65
N TRP A 10 -1.93 -5.67 4.38
CA TRP A 10 -0.94 -4.83 3.76
C TRP A 10 -1.41 -3.39 3.79
N ARG A 11 -0.56 -2.48 4.26
CA ARG A 11 -0.88 -1.05 4.33
C ARG A 11 0.18 -0.28 3.59
N ILE A 12 -0.27 0.66 2.76
CA ILE A 12 0.58 1.63 2.06
C ILE A 12 -0.01 3.02 2.19
N TRP A 13 0.84 4.01 2.03
CA TRP A 13 0.50 5.41 2.07
C TRP A 13 0.81 6.00 0.71
N VAL A 14 -0.19 6.55 0.04
CA VAL A 14 -0.07 7.07 -1.31
C VAL A 14 -0.33 8.56 -1.32
N ASN A 15 0.63 9.32 -1.81
CA ASN A 15 0.46 10.73 -2.14
C ASN A 15 0.25 10.84 -3.66
N ALA A 16 -0.97 11.18 -4.07
CA ALA A 16 -1.32 11.35 -5.48
C ALA A 16 -0.79 12.67 -6.09
N GLU A 17 -0.53 13.68 -5.25
CA GLU A 17 -0.01 14.98 -5.67
C GLU A 17 1.45 14.86 -6.12
N ASP A 18 2.29 14.26 -5.28
CA ASP A 18 3.71 14.00 -5.58
C ASP A 18 3.94 12.69 -6.34
N ARG A 19 2.88 11.87 -6.49
CA ARG A 19 2.92 10.50 -7.04
C ARG A 19 3.96 9.64 -6.33
N VAL A 20 3.87 9.60 -5.00
CA VAL A 20 4.77 8.81 -4.14
C VAL A 20 3.94 7.76 -3.39
N VAL A 21 4.47 6.55 -3.32
CA VAL A 21 3.95 5.45 -2.51
C VAL A 21 4.98 5.14 -1.43
N SER A 22 4.57 5.24 -0.18
CA SER A 22 5.37 4.90 1.00
C SER A 22 4.80 3.64 1.67
N PHE A 23 5.68 2.78 2.16
CA PHE A 23 5.29 1.60 2.96
C PHE A 23 5.20 1.92 4.47
N HIS A 24 5.53 3.15 4.84
CA HIS A 24 5.46 3.67 6.19
C HIS A 24 4.39 4.74 6.31
N GLN A 25 3.90 4.94 7.54
CA GLN A 25 2.92 5.97 7.84
C GLN A 25 3.50 7.36 7.60
N GLU A 26 2.91 8.09 6.65
CA GLU A 26 3.29 9.45 6.28
C GLU A 26 2.10 10.39 6.49
N SER A 27 2.35 11.56 7.09
CA SER A 27 1.31 12.57 7.28
C SER A 27 1.02 13.28 5.96
N GLY A 28 -0.25 13.40 5.60
CA GLY A 28 -0.68 13.96 4.31
C GLY A 28 -0.81 12.94 3.18
N PHE A 29 -0.44 11.67 3.42
CA PHE A 29 -0.60 10.61 2.45
C PHE A 29 -1.91 9.84 2.70
N GLN A 30 -2.52 9.35 1.64
CA GLN A 30 -3.71 8.52 1.73
C GLN A 30 -3.33 7.09 2.12
N MET A 31 -3.77 6.64 3.29
CA MET A 31 -3.60 5.25 3.72
C MET A 31 -4.55 4.33 2.95
N LEU A 32 -4.01 3.26 2.38
CA LEU A 32 -4.75 2.17 1.75
C LEU A 32 -4.45 0.87 2.48
N GLU A 33 -5.51 0.16 2.86
CA GLU A 33 -5.45 -1.14 3.52
C GLU A 33 -5.93 -2.23 2.56
N PHE A 34 -5.13 -3.28 2.40
CA PHE A 34 -5.44 -4.44 1.58
C PHE A 34 -5.38 -5.69 2.43
N ARG A 35 -6.43 -6.50 2.38
CA ARG A 35 -6.48 -7.80 3.08
C ARG A 35 -6.18 -8.98 2.16
N SER A 36 -6.03 -8.69 0.87
CA SER A 36 -5.77 -9.67 -0.18
C SER A 36 -4.49 -9.30 -0.92
N TRP A 37 -3.59 -10.27 -1.03
CA TRP A 37 -2.31 -10.10 -1.72
C TRP A 37 -2.47 -9.70 -3.18
N GLU A 38 -3.44 -10.28 -3.89
CA GLU A 38 -3.68 -9.99 -5.31
C GLU A 38 -4.08 -8.53 -5.54
N TYR A 39 -4.96 -7.98 -4.70
CA TYR A 39 -5.37 -6.58 -4.79
C TYR A 39 -4.23 -5.62 -4.45
N PHE A 40 -3.42 -5.96 -3.45
CA PHE A 40 -2.21 -5.20 -3.13
C PHE A 40 -1.25 -5.19 -4.31
N GLN A 41 -0.96 -6.35 -4.91
CA GLN A 41 -0.05 -6.46 -6.04
C GLN A 41 -0.57 -5.71 -7.28
N ALA A 42 -1.88 -5.80 -7.58
CA ALA A 42 -2.50 -5.05 -8.67
C ALA A 42 -2.41 -3.53 -8.45
N ALA A 43 -2.60 -3.06 -7.21
CA ALA A 43 -2.44 -1.64 -6.87
C ALA A 43 -1.00 -1.17 -7.10
N ILE A 44 0.00 -1.91 -6.61
CA ILE A 44 1.43 -1.61 -6.84
C ILE A 44 1.79 -1.61 -8.32
N ASP A 45 1.28 -2.57 -9.09
CA ASP A 45 1.50 -2.60 -10.54
C ASP A 45 0.91 -1.35 -11.21
N GLN A 46 -0.31 -0.96 -10.86
CA GLN A 46 -0.96 0.23 -11.36
C GLN A 46 -0.20 1.51 -10.98
N TYR A 47 0.34 1.61 -9.77
CA TYR A 47 1.18 2.74 -9.37
C TYR A 47 2.51 2.77 -10.14
N THR A 48 3.10 1.61 -10.39
CA THR A 48 4.31 1.48 -11.23
C THR A 48 4.06 1.93 -12.66
N GLN A 49 2.94 1.50 -13.27
CA GLN A 49 2.55 1.92 -14.63
C GLN A 49 2.32 3.43 -14.72
N GLN A 50 1.74 4.03 -13.67
CA GLN A 50 1.56 5.48 -13.56
C GLN A 50 2.84 6.25 -13.20
N ARG A 51 3.99 5.56 -13.11
CA ARG A 51 5.30 6.10 -12.73
C ARG A 51 5.34 6.77 -11.36
N TYR A 52 4.61 6.21 -10.40
CA TYR A 52 4.77 6.61 -9.00
C TYR A 52 6.15 6.20 -8.48
N ARG A 53 6.69 6.99 -7.57
CA ARG A 53 7.96 6.72 -6.88
C ARG A 53 7.69 5.96 -5.58
N TYR A 54 8.59 5.07 -5.21
CA TYR A 54 8.51 4.32 -3.95
C TYR A 54 9.52 4.89 -2.96
N GLN A 55 9.07 5.19 -1.74
CA GLN A 55 9.88 5.76 -0.65
C GLN A 55 9.82 4.88 0.61
#